data_AF-A0A8C5VHR2-F1
#
_entry.id   AF-A0A8C5VHR2-F1
#
_cell.length_a   1.000
_cell.length_b   1.000
_cell.length_c   1.000
_cell.angle_alpha   90.00
_cell.angle_beta   90.00
_cell.angle_gamma   90.00
#
_symmetry.space_group_name_H-M   'P 1'
#
loop_
_entity.id
_entity.type
_entity.pdbx_description
1 polymer ?
#
loop_
_entity_poly.entity_id
_entity_poly.type
_entity_poly.pdbx_seq_one_letter_code
_entity_poly.pdbx_strand_id
1 'polypeptide(L)'
;MATSGDCPRSEFQEEAPVEFGQEELLQGPVQPEEFVAIADYAATDETQLSFMRGEKILILRQTTADWWWGERAGCCGYIPANHVGRPLEEYDPEDTWQDEEYFGSYGTLKLHLEMLADQPRTTKYHSVILQNRESLKDKVILDVGCGTGIISLFCAHHARPRAVYAVEASEMAQHTGQLVLQNGFADTITVFQQKVEDVVLPEKVDVLVSEWMGTCLLVSARGCVVGEGWGGVGWVRVRLGG
;
A
#
# COMPACT_ATOMS: atom_id res chain seq x y z
N MET A 1 -58.16 59.59 -34.97
CA MET A 1 -59.11 59.66 -33.85
C MET A 1 -58.32 59.40 -32.59
N ALA A 2 -58.32 60.35 -31.65
CA ALA A 2 -57.86 60.16 -30.27
C ALA A 2 -58.75 59.10 -29.59
N THR A 3 -58.36 58.37 -28.54
CA THR A 3 -57.91 58.91 -27.24
C THR A 3 -57.13 57.88 -26.38
N SER A 4 -56.19 58.42 -25.58
CA SER A 4 -55.84 58.11 -24.16
C SER A 4 -55.46 56.67 -23.75
N GLY A 5 -54.37 56.41 -23.04
CA GLY A 5 -53.41 57.29 -22.36
C GLY A 5 -52.37 56.47 -21.58
N ASP A 6 -51.25 57.14 -21.30
CA ASP A 6 -50.23 56.91 -20.27
C ASP A 6 -49.32 55.67 -20.26
N CYS A 7 -48.02 55.99 -20.24
CA CYS A 7 -46.88 55.22 -19.76
C CYS A 7 -46.29 56.07 -18.61
N PRO A 8 -45.83 55.54 -17.45
CA PRO A 8 -44.48 54.96 -17.42
C PRO A 8 -44.19 53.92 -16.29
N ARG A 9 -42.93 53.42 -16.31
CA ARG A 9 -42.13 52.73 -15.25
C ARG A 9 -42.35 51.21 -15.12
N SER A 10 -41.43 50.37 -15.61
CA SER A 10 -40.04 50.07 -15.19
C SER A 10 -39.96 48.92 -14.18
N GLU A 11 -39.14 47.94 -14.56
CA GLU A 11 -38.45 46.93 -13.73
C GLU A 11 -39.12 45.54 -13.55
N PHE A 12 -38.59 44.62 -14.36
CA PHE A 12 -38.20 43.23 -14.12
C PHE A 12 -39.18 42.22 -13.48
N GLN A 13 -39.26 41.08 -14.16
CA GLN A 13 -40.14 39.93 -13.95
C GLN A 13 -39.82 39.13 -12.68
N GLU A 14 -40.87 38.45 -12.21
CA GLU A 14 -41.01 37.49 -11.10
C GLU A 14 -39.88 36.47 -10.97
N GLU A 15 -39.46 36.18 -9.73
CA GLU A 15 -39.29 34.80 -9.25
C GLU A 15 -39.78 34.66 -7.79
N ALA A 16 -40.48 33.56 -7.54
CA ALA A 16 -41.10 33.16 -6.28
C ALA A 16 -40.10 32.39 -5.37
N PRO A 17 -40.44 32.07 -4.11
CA PRO A 17 -39.48 31.89 -3.02
C PRO A 17 -38.79 30.52 -3.06
N VAL A 18 -37.47 30.50 -2.84
CA VAL A 18 -36.70 29.26 -2.70
C VAL A 18 -36.69 28.86 -1.21
N GLU A 19 -37.50 27.86 -0.88
CA GLU A 19 -37.33 27.09 0.35
C GLU A 19 -36.00 26.34 0.30
N PHE A 20 -35.10 26.57 1.26
CA PHE A 20 -33.94 25.72 1.48
C PHE A 20 -34.36 24.51 2.29
N GLY A 21 -34.68 23.43 1.57
CA GLY A 21 -34.89 22.10 2.11
C GLY A 21 -33.57 21.44 2.56
N GLN A 22 -33.69 20.72 3.68
CA GLN A 22 -32.92 19.55 4.13
C GLN A 22 -31.64 19.19 3.35
N GLU A 23 -30.49 19.35 4.01
CA GLU A 23 -29.32 18.49 3.80
C GLU A 23 -29.12 17.59 5.03
N GLU A 24 -29.96 16.56 5.14
CA GLU A 24 -29.60 15.34 5.86
C GLU A 24 -28.68 14.51 4.96
N LEU A 25 -27.38 14.73 5.09
CA LEU A 25 -26.35 13.92 4.44
C LEU A 25 -26.07 12.66 5.29
N LEU A 26 -26.68 11.57 4.85
CA LEU A 26 -26.25 10.17 4.93
C LEU A 26 -24.95 9.91 5.73
N GLN A 27 -25.09 9.52 6.99
CA GLN A 27 -24.11 8.68 7.66
C GLN A 27 -24.81 7.35 7.96
N GLY A 28 -24.41 6.29 7.24
CA GLY A 28 -24.81 4.92 7.60
C GLY A 28 -24.40 4.59 9.04
N PRO A 29 -24.89 3.48 9.63
CA PRO A 29 -24.58 3.15 11.01
C PRO A 29 -23.07 2.97 11.17
N VAL A 30 -22.39 3.98 11.73
CA VAL A 30 -21.00 3.90 12.11
C VAL A 30 -20.95 2.94 13.29
N GLN A 31 -20.32 1.78 13.10
CA GLN A 31 -20.11 0.84 14.18
C GLN A 31 -19.23 1.49 15.25
N PRO A 32 -19.53 1.32 16.55
CA PRO A 32 -18.64 1.77 17.61
C PRO A 32 -17.23 1.20 17.43
N GLU A 33 -16.21 2.05 17.48
CA GLU A 33 -14.79 1.68 17.30
C GLU A 33 -14.01 1.99 18.58
N GLU A 34 -13.13 1.08 19.00
CA GLU A 34 -12.29 1.27 20.20
C GLU A 34 -11.07 2.14 19.85
N PHE A 35 -10.78 3.13 20.69
CA PHE A 35 -9.63 4.02 20.61
C PHE A 35 -8.87 4.02 21.94
N VAL A 36 -7.64 4.53 21.94
CA VAL A 36 -6.82 4.71 23.13
C VAL A 36 -6.51 6.19 23.31
N ALA A 37 -6.67 6.70 24.54
CA ALA A 37 -6.26 8.04 24.89
C ALA A 37 -4.73 8.20 24.73
N ILE A 38 -4.29 9.11 23.85
CA ILE A 38 -2.86 9.37 23.63
C ILE A 38 -2.31 10.45 24.56
N ALA A 39 -3.19 11.19 25.24
CA ALA A 39 -2.88 12.21 26.23
C ALA A 39 -3.95 12.25 27.33
N ASP A 40 -3.58 12.78 28.50
CA ASP A 40 -4.54 13.05 29.57
C ASP A 40 -5.47 14.19 29.15
N TYR A 41 -6.73 14.11 29.57
CA TYR A 41 -7.71 15.15 29.31
C TYR A 41 -8.63 15.35 30.52
N ALA A 42 -8.78 16.61 30.92
CA ALA A 42 -9.72 17.03 31.96
C ALA A 42 -10.88 17.80 31.29
N ALA A 43 -12.10 17.29 31.48
CA ALA A 43 -13.31 17.90 30.97
C ALA A 43 -13.46 19.33 31.49
N THR A 44 -13.79 20.26 30.58
CA THR A 44 -14.03 21.66 30.94
C THR A 44 -15.47 21.92 31.36
N ASP A 45 -16.39 21.02 31.02
CA ASP A 45 -17.80 21.07 31.38
C ASP A 45 -18.41 19.65 31.52
N GLU A 46 -19.67 19.60 31.96
CA GLU A 46 -20.41 18.37 32.24
C GLU A 46 -20.81 17.55 31.01
N THR A 47 -20.60 18.07 29.79
CA THR A 47 -20.88 17.34 28.54
C THR A 47 -19.70 16.54 28.03
N GLN A 48 -18.51 16.72 28.62
CA GLN A 48 -17.25 16.12 28.18
C GLN A 48 -16.77 15.01 29.12
N LEU A 49 -16.00 14.06 28.61
CA LEU A 49 -15.39 13.00 29.41
C LEU A 49 -13.95 13.35 29.76
N SER A 50 -13.62 13.22 31.05
CA SER A 50 -12.22 13.22 31.49
C SER A 50 -11.63 11.82 31.36
N PHE A 51 -10.38 11.71 30.93
CA PHE A 51 -9.68 10.44 30.77
C PHE A 51 -8.16 10.62 30.94
N MET A 52 -7.48 9.52 31.23
CA MET A 52 -6.01 9.48 31.32
C MET A 52 -5.42 8.80 30.07
N ARG A 53 -4.19 9.17 29.73
CA ARG A 53 -3.41 8.53 28.67
C ARG A 53 -3.35 7.02 28.91
N GLY A 54 -3.62 6.27 27.84
CA GLY A 54 -3.65 4.80 27.83
C GLY A 54 -5.02 4.21 28.13
N GLU A 55 -6.02 5.00 28.52
CA GLU A 55 -7.38 4.49 28.71
C GLU A 55 -8.03 4.13 27.37
N LYS A 56 -8.74 3.00 27.35
CA LYS A 56 -9.56 2.57 26.22
C LYS A 56 -10.88 3.33 26.23
N ILE A 57 -11.26 3.86 25.08
CA ILE A 57 -12.44 4.70 24.89
C ILE A 57 -13.19 4.20 23.67
N LEU A 58 -14.49 3.96 23.81
CA LEU A 58 -15.34 3.53 22.72
C LEU A 58 -15.90 4.77 22.00
N ILE A 59 -15.50 5.00 20.75
CA ILE A 59 -16.04 6.09 19.95
C ILE A 59 -17.34 5.63 19.31
N LEU A 60 -18.44 6.24 19.73
CA LEU A 60 -19.80 5.93 19.27
C LEU A 60 -20.15 6.75 18.02
N ARG A 61 -19.68 8.00 17.92
CA ARG A 61 -19.95 8.88 16.78
C ARG A 61 -18.88 9.95 16.61
N GLN A 62 -18.36 10.13 15.41
CA GLN A 62 -17.47 11.24 15.07
C GLN A 62 -18.30 12.46 14.68
N THR A 63 -18.74 13.24 15.68
CA THR A 63 -19.70 14.33 15.49
C THR A 63 -19.12 15.49 14.69
N THR A 64 -17.87 15.90 14.98
CA THR A 64 -17.14 16.94 14.24
C THR A 64 -15.67 16.55 14.06
N ALA A 65 -14.91 17.40 13.37
CA ALA A 65 -13.46 17.22 13.22
C ALA A 65 -12.71 17.28 14.57
N ASP A 66 -13.24 18.04 15.54
CA ASP A 66 -12.57 18.33 16.80
C ASP A 66 -13.16 17.56 17.98
N TRP A 67 -14.43 17.15 17.91
CA TRP A 67 -15.15 16.55 19.03
C TRP A 67 -15.97 15.34 18.61
N TRP A 68 -15.69 14.22 19.26
CA TRP A 68 -16.37 12.94 19.05
C TRP A 68 -17.19 12.56 20.28
N TRP A 69 -18.28 11.85 20.06
CA TRP A 69 -19.09 11.28 21.13
C TRP A 69 -18.61 9.86 21.41
N GLY A 70 -18.31 9.56 22.67
CA GLY A 70 -17.85 8.25 23.07
C GLY A 70 -18.23 7.88 24.49
N GLU A 71 -17.86 6.67 24.88
CA GLU A 71 -18.12 6.07 26.17
C GLU A 71 -16.82 5.60 26.81
N ARG A 72 -16.66 5.88 28.11
CA ARG A 72 -15.60 5.32 28.95
C ARG A 72 -16.19 4.84 30.26
N ALA A 73 -16.00 3.55 30.57
CA ALA A 73 -16.43 2.95 31.84
C ALA A 73 -17.91 3.22 32.19
N GLY A 74 -18.81 3.19 31.20
CA GLY A 74 -20.25 3.43 31.38
C GLY A 74 -20.68 4.90 31.41
N CYS A 75 -19.74 5.85 31.29
CA CYS A 75 -20.04 7.28 31.18
C CYS A 75 -19.88 7.73 29.72
N CYS A 76 -20.87 8.46 29.20
CA CYS A 76 -20.84 9.02 27.85
C CYS A 76 -20.59 10.52 27.87
N GLY A 77 -19.89 11.02 26.84
CA GLY A 77 -19.64 12.45 26.67
C GLY A 77 -18.75 12.75 25.48
N TYR A 78 -18.48 14.05 25.29
CA TYR A 78 -17.60 14.54 24.24
C TYR A 78 -16.13 14.32 24.58
N ILE A 79 -15.38 13.89 23.57
CA ILE A 79 -13.95 13.60 23.61
C ILE A 79 -13.28 14.40 22.49
N PRO A 80 -12.20 15.13 22.78
CA PRO A 80 -11.46 15.85 21.76
C PRO A 80 -10.72 14.86 20.84
N ALA A 81 -10.96 14.95 19.53
CA ALA A 81 -10.47 13.98 18.53
C ALA A 81 -8.94 13.84 18.53
N ASN A 82 -8.21 14.92 18.82
CA ASN A 82 -6.75 14.95 18.88
C ASN A 82 -6.15 14.34 20.17
N HIS A 83 -6.97 13.88 21.12
CA HIS A 83 -6.51 13.22 22.34
C HIS A 83 -6.73 11.70 22.31
N VAL A 84 -7.28 11.17 21.22
CA VAL A 84 -7.49 9.75 21.01
C VAL A 84 -6.81 9.28 19.72
N GLY A 85 -6.16 8.13 19.78
CA GLY A 85 -5.57 7.45 18.65
C GLY A 85 -6.21 6.08 18.48
N ARG A 86 -6.14 5.52 17.27
CA ARG A 86 -6.48 4.11 17.11
C ARG A 86 -5.59 3.29 18.04
N PRO A 87 -6.09 2.18 18.61
CA PRO A 87 -5.23 1.25 19.31
C PRO A 87 -4.11 0.92 18.33
N LEU A 88 -2.86 1.13 18.75
CA LEU A 88 -1.77 0.43 18.09
C LEU A 88 -2.18 -1.03 18.18
N GLU A 89 -2.39 -1.68 17.03
CA GLU A 89 -2.57 -3.13 16.98
C GLU A 89 -1.56 -3.76 17.93
N GLU A 90 -2.03 -4.71 18.74
CA GLU A 90 -1.24 -5.30 19.81
C GLU A 90 0.17 -5.56 19.29
N TYR A 91 1.15 -4.87 19.90
CA TYR A 91 2.56 -5.05 19.60
C TYR A 91 2.88 -6.51 19.87
N ASP A 92 2.84 -7.33 18.82
CA ASP A 92 3.36 -8.69 18.86
C ASP A 92 4.88 -8.56 18.98
N PRO A 93 5.48 -8.90 20.13
CA PRO A 93 6.92 -8.83 20.29
C PRO A 93 7.66 -9.80 19.37
N GLU A 94 6.98 -10.74 18.69
CA GLU A 94 7.54 -11.59 17.65
C GLU A 94 7.49 -10.96 16.25
N ASP A 95 6.54 -10.05 15.97
CA ASP A 95 6.51 -9.25 14.73
C ASP A 95 7.27 -7.92 14.89
N THR A 96 8.58 -8.03 15.13
CA THR A 96 9.47 -6.86 15.13
C THR A 96 9.61 -6.19 13.75
N TRP A 97 9.00 -6.78 12.71
CA TRP A 97 9.24 -6.46 11.30
C TRP A 97 8.05 -5.84 10.58
N GLN A 98 6.87 -5.81 11.21
CA GLN A 98 5.62 -5.29 10.63
C GLN A 98 5.33 -5.94 9.27
N ASP A 99 5.56 -7.24 9.16
CA ASP A 99 5.52 -7.94 7.88
C ASP A 99 4.10 -7.93 7.29
N GLU A 100 3.07 -8.03 8.12
CA GLU A 100 1.67 -7.97 7.65
C GLU A 100 1.34 -6.60 7.02
N GLU A 101 1.73 -5.49 7.66
CA GLU A 101 1.52 -4.14 7.13
C GLU A 101 2.36 -3.91 5.87
N TYR A 102 3.63 -4.33 5.89
CA TYR A 102 4.55 -4.19 4.77
C TYR A 102 4.06 -4.94 3.53
N PHE A 103 3.85 -6.26 3.62
CA PHE A 103 3.37 -7.05 2.48
C PHE A 103 1.92 -6.72 2.11
N GLY A 104 1.09 -6.31 3.07
CA GLY A 104 -0.27 -5.81 2.82
C GLY A 104 -0.27 -4.57 1.92
N SER A 105 0.66 -3.64 2.14
CA SER A 105 0.79 -2.44 1.29
C SER A 105 1.18 -2.79 -0.16
N TYR A 106 2.09 -3.75 -0.34
CA TYR A 106 2.51 -4.27 -1.65
C TYR A 106 1.51 -5.24 -2.29
N GLY A 107 0.52 -5.73 -1.55
CA GLY A 107 -0.59 -6.51 -2.11
C GLY A 107 -1.51 -5.68 -3.02
N THR A 108 -1.48 -4.35 -2.92
CA THR A 108 -2.29 -3.47 -3.77
C THR A 108 -1.54 -3.03 -5.03
N LEU A 109 -2.26 -2.79 -6.12
CA LEU A 109 -1.66 -2.36 -7.40
C LEU A 109 -1.00 -0.96 -7.34
N LYS A 110 -1.28 -0.15 -6.31
CA LYS A 110 -0.88 1.25 -6.24
C LYS A 110 0.65 1.42 -6.29
N LEU A 111 1.38 0.76 -5.40
CA LEU A 111 2.84 0.85 -5.33
C LEU A 111 3.48 0.24 -6.58
N HIS A 112 2.94 -0.88 -7.07
CA HIS A 112 3.44 -1.52 -8.29
C HIS A 112 3.25 -0.66 -9.54
N LEU A 113 2.15 0.09 -9.63
CA LEU A 113 1.93 1.02 -10.74
C LEU A 113 2.92 2.19 -10.69
N GLU A 114 3.18 2.76 -9.52
CA GLU A 114 4.19 3.81 -9.34
C GLU A 114 5.57 3.32 -9.78
N MET A 115 5.95 2.12 -9.33
CA MET A 115 7.17 1.43 -9.69
C MET A 115 7.29 1.13 -11.19
N LEU A 116 6.22 0.65 -11.84
CA LEU A 116 6.21 0.36 -13.28
C LEU A 116 6.19 1.63 -14.14
N ALA A 117 5.52 2.69 -13.67
CA ALA A 117 5.44 3.97 -14.36
C ALA A 117 6.76 4.77 -14.27
N ASP A 118 7.63 4.46 -13.29
CA ASP A 118 9.00 4.97 -13.25
C ASP A 118 9.81 4.42 -14.43
N GLN A 119 9.87 5.20 -15.50
CA GLN A 119 10.60 4.84 -16.71
C GLN A 119 12.11 4.74 -16.47
N PRO A 120 12.80 5.70 -15.81
CA PRO A 120 14.22 5.55 -15.50
C PRO A 120 14.55 4.24 -14.79
N ARG A 121 13.77 3.84 -13.78
CA ARG A 121 13.91 2.56 -13.07
C ARG A 121 13.69 1.38 -14.01
N THR A 122 12.53 1.31 -14.65
CA THR A 122 12.12 0.13 -15.44
C THR A 122 13.00 -0.06 -16.68
N THR A 123 13.34 1.02 -17.39
CA THR A 123 14.20 0.95 -18.58
C THR A 123 15.64 0.60 -18.24
N LYS A 124 16.12 0.94 -17.03
CA LYS A 124 17.45 0.54 -16.59
C LYS A 124 17.54 -0.97 -16.40
N TYR A 125 16.59 -1.57 -15.67
CA TYR A 125 16.52 -3.03 -15.51
C TYR A 125 16.37 -3.73 -16.87
N HIS A 126 15.50 -3.21 -17.74
CA HIS A 126 15.35 -3.72 -19.11
C HIS A 126 16.68 -3.70 -19.88
N SER A 127 17.41 -2.60 -19.81
CA SER A 127 18.72 -2.44 -20.46
C SER A 127 19.75 -3.44 -19.92
N VAL A 128 19.78 -3.68 -18.60
CA VAL A 128 20.67 -4.65 -17.97
C VAL A 128 20.41 -6.05 -18.52
N ILE A 129 19.14 -6.47 -18.62
CA ILE A 129 18.78 -7.77 -19.20
C ILE A 129 19.20 -7.83 -20.67
N LEU A 130 18.89 -6.81 -21.47
CA LEU A 130 19.25 -6.78 -22.89
C LEU A 130 20.75 -6.85 -23.14
N GLN A 131 21.55 -6.15 -22.35
CA GLN A 131 23.02 -6.13 -22.47
C GLN A 131 23.66 -7.46 -22.06
N ASN A 132 22.97 -8.27 -21.26
CA ASN A 132 23.48 -9.55 -20.75
C ASN A 132 22.72 -10.76 -21.31
N ARG A 133 21.83 -10.58 -22.28
CA ARG A 133 20.90 -11.62 -22.74
C ARG A 133 21.62 -12.88 -23.24
N GLU A 134 22.78 -12.75 -23.88
CA GLU A 134 23.58 -13.88 -24.35
C GLU A 134 24.21 -14.65 -23.18
N SER A 135 24.62 -13.96 -22.11
CA SER A 135 25.19 -14.55 -20.89
C SER A 135 24.13 -15.19 -19.98
N LEU A 136 22.88 -14.71 -20.08
CA LEU A 136 21.73 -15.22 -19.35
C LEU A 136 21.06 -16.43 -20.03
N LYS A 137 21.46 -16.74 -21.28
CA LYS A 137 20.96 -17.90 -22.00
C LYS A 137 21.28 -19.19 -21.26
N ASP A 138 20.28 -20.09 -21.17
CA ASP A 138 20.39 -21.39 -20.51
C ASP A 138 20.71 -21.32 -18.99
N LYS A 139 20.63 -20.13 -18.37
CA LYS A 139 20.84 -19.91 -16.94
C LYS A 139 19.57 -20.05 -16.12
N VAL A 140 19.72 -20.40 -14.85
CA VAL A 140 18.63 -20.33 -13.86
C VAL A 140 18.72 -18.99 -13.12
N ILE A 141 17.62 -18.24 -13.14
CA ILE A 141 17.53 -16.89 -12.58
C ILE A 141 16.55 -16.90 -11.40
N LEU A 142 16.93 -16.28 -10.29
CA LEU A 142 16.05 -15.97 -9.15
C LEU A 142 15.74 -14.46 -9.15
N ASP A 143 14.46 -14.11 -9.18
CA ASP A 143 13.94 -12.74 -9.04
C ASP A 143 13.28 -12.60 -7.66
N VAL A 144 13.97 -11.93 -6.73
CA VAL A 144 13.54 -11.80 -5.32
C VAL A 144 12.72 -10.53 -5.14
N GLY A 145 11.52 -10.65 -4.58
CA GLY A 145 10.56 -9.55 -4.47
C GLY A 145 10.09 -9.12 -5.85
N CYS A 146 9.67 -10.08 -6.69
CA CYS A 146 9.45 -9.82 -8.10
C CYS A 146 8.27 -8.87 -8.36
N GLY A 147 7.40 -8.62 -7.37
CA GLY A 147 6.20 -7.81 -7.50
C GLY A 147 5.34 -8.31 -8.66
N THR A 148 5.07 -7.43 -9.62
CA THR A 148 4.35 -7.74 -10.87
C THR A 148 5.10 -8.63 -11.86
N GLY A 149 6.36 -8.99 -11.57
CA GLY A 149 7.18 -9.91 -12.37
C GLY A 149 7.80 -9.27 -13.62
N ILE A 150 7.89 -7.94 -13.70
CA ILE A 150 8.38 -7.26 -14.91
C ILE A 150 9.82 -7.63 -15.28
N ILE A 151 10.71 -7.80 -14.28
CA ILE A 151 12.09 -8.23 -14.50
C ILE A 151 12.13 -9.68 -14.99
N SER A 152 11.36 -10.56 -14.35
CA SER A 152 11.16 -11.95 -14.80
C SER A 152 10.65 -12.04 -16.24
N LEU A 153 9.68 -11.20 -16.63
CA LEU A 153 9.16 -11.11 -17.99
C LEU A 153 10.24 -10.64 -18.98
N PHE A 154 11.05 -9.63 -18.62
CA PHE A 154 12.18 -9.23 -19.45
C PHE A 154 13.20 -10.36 -19.65
N CYS A 155 13.49 -11.13 -18.60
CA CYS A 155 14.39 -12.28 -18.69
C CYS A 155 13.84 -13.33 -19.66
N ALA A 156 12.60 -13.78 -19.48
CA ALA A 156 11.99 -14.79 -20.34
C ALA A 156 11.89 -14.32 -21.80
N HIS A 157 11.46 -13.07 -22.02
CA HIS A 157 11.23 -12.55 -23.37
C HIS A 157 12.53 -12.31 -24.15
N HIS A 158 13.61 -11.86 -23.50
CA HIS A 158 14.82 -11.42 -24.19
C HIS A 158 16.01 -12.36 -24.08
N ALA A 159 16.14 -13.14 -22.99
CA ALA A 159 17.38 -13.86 -22.67
C ALA A 159 17.32 -15.38 -22.87
N ARG A 160 16.13 -15.98 -23.02
CA ARG A 160 15.96 -17.44 -23.10
C ARG A 160 16.70 -18.18 -21.95
N PRO A 161 16.44 -17.82 -20.69
CA PRO A 161 16.97 -18.57 -19.56
C PRO A 161 16.40 -19.98 -19.58
N ARG A 162 17.06 -20.88 -18.85
CA ARG A 162 16.55 -22.25 -18.66
C ARG A 162 15.33 -22.26 -17.74
N ALA A 163 15.36 -21.43 -16.71
CA ALA A 163 14.24 -21.24 -15.78
C ALA A 163 14.36 -19.88 -15.09
N VAL A 164 13.23 -19.29 -14.72
CA VAL A 164 13.14 -18.11 -13.85
C VAL A 164 12.26 -18.46 -12.66
N TYR A 165 12.78 -18.29 -11.46
CA TYR A 165 12.03 -18.42 -10.21
C TYR A 165 11.72 -17.01 -9.71
N ALA A 166 10.45 -16.64 -9.76
CA ALA A 166 9.96 -15.34 -9.35
C ALA A 166 9.32 -15.47 -7.97
N VAL A 167 9.95 -14.89 -6.94
CA VAL A 167 9.52 -15.03 -5.55
C VAL A 167 8.94 -13.71 -5.08
N GLU A 168 7.70 -13.74 -4.61
CA GLU A 168 6.97 -12.57 -4.11
C GLU A 168 6.14 -12.99 -2.90
N ALA A 169 6.30 -12.31 -1.78
CA ALA A 169 5.61 -12.70 -0.54
C ALA A 169 4.16 -12.17 -0.48
N SER A 170 3.87 -11.04 -1.13
CA SER A 170 2.54 -10.44 -1.13
C SER A 170 1.55 -11.18 -2.05
N GLU A 171 0.26 -10.88 -1.90
CA GLU A 171 -0.82 -11.37 -2.76
C GLU A 171 -0.65 -11.00 -4.25
N MET A 172 0.23 -10.03 -4.57
CA MET A 172 0.57 -9.69 -5.95
C MET A 172 1.09 -10.88 -6.76
N ALA A 173 1.72 -11.86 -6.10
CA ALA A 173 2.21 -13.09 -6.72
C ALA A 173 1.10 -13.84 -7.52
N GLN A 174 -0.15 -13.80 -7.05
CA GLN A 174 -1.28 -14.45 -7.74
C GLN A 174 -1.54 -13.79 -9.10
N HIS A 175 -1.54 -12.46 -9.12
CA HIS A 175 -1.68 -11.69 -10.35
C HIS A 175 -0.46 -11.86 -11.26
N THR A 176 0.74 -11.92 -10.70
CA THR A 176 1.97 -12.19 -11.44
C THR A 176 1.93 -13.55 -12.13
N GLY A 177 1.43 -14.59 -11.47
CA GLY A 177 1.19 -15.89 -12.10
C GLY A 177 0.25 -15.82 -13.30
N GLN A 178 -0.83 -15.03 -13.21
CA GLN A 178 -1.75 -14.80 -14.34
C GLN A 178 -1.07 -14.03 -15.48
N LEU A 179 -0.26 -13.01 -15.17
CA LEU A 179 0.49 -12.24 -16.17
C LEU A 179 1.49 -13.13 -16.91
N VAL A 180 2.23 -13.97 -16.19
CA VAL A 180 3.16 -14.96 -16.76
C VAL A 180 2.43 -15.89 -17.73
N LEU A 181 1.28 -16.42 -17.33
CA LEU A 181 0.47 -17.30 -18.16
C LEU A 181 -0.05 -16.59 -19.42
N GLN A 182 -0.63 -15.40 -19.27
CA GLN A 182 -1.20 -14.62 -20.37
C GLN A 182 -0.14 -14.17 -21.38
N ASN A 183 1.10 -13.95 -20.94
CA ASN A 183 2.22 -13.61 -21.83
C ASN A 183 2.91 -14.86 -22.42
N GLY A 184 2.45 -16.07 -22.13
CA GLY A 184 2.96 -17.31 -22.71
C GLY A 184 4.32 -17.74 -22.17
N PHE A 185 4.65 -17.38 -20.93
CA PHE A 185 5.94 -17.70 -20.29
C PHE A 185 5.82 -18.69 -19.12
N ALA A 186 4.68 -19.35 -18.95
CA ALA A 186 4.45 -20.32 -17.87
C ALA A 186 5.34 -21.57 -17.95
N ASP A 187 5.95 -21.82 -19.10
CA ASP A 187 6.96 -22.87 -19.32
C ASP A 187 8.36 -22.47 -18.83
N THR A 188 8.61 -21.16 -18.66
CA THR A 188 9.92 -20.60 -18.33
C THR A 188 9.95 -20.00 -16.91
N ILE A 189 8.88 -19.32 -16.50
CA ILE A 189 8.78 -18.59 -15.23
C ILE A 189 7.88 -19.39 -14.27
N THR A 190 8.40 -19.70 -13.08
CA THR A 190 7.62 -20.26 -11.96
C THR A 190 7.52 -19.21 -10.86
N VAL A 191 6.30 -18.88 -10.45
CA VAL A 191 6.02 -17.89 -9.41
C VAL A 191 5.79 -18.59 -8.07
N PHE A 192 6.43 -18.10 -7.01
CA PHE A 192 6.27 -18.58 -5.64
C PHE A 192 5.69 -17.45 -4.79
N GLN A 193 4.50 -17.68 -4.22
CA GLN A 193 3.91 -16.77 -3.25
C GLN A 193 4.44 -17.09 -1.84
N GLN A 194 5.70 -16.73 -1.57
CA GLN A 194 6.38 -17.03 -0.31
C GLN A 194 7.46 -15.97 -0.04
N LYS A 195 7.87 -15.85 1.23
CA LYS A 195 9.12 -15.15 1.57
C LYS A 195 10.31 -15.91 1.00
N VAL A 196 11.37 -15.19 0.62
CA VAL A 196 12.56 -15.81 0.02
C VAL A 196 13.34 -16.65 1.03
N GLU A 197 13.18 -16.37 2.32
CA GLU A 197 13.73 -17.11 3.44
C GLU A 197 13.13 -18.51 3.57
N ASP A 198 11.87 -18.67 3.17
CA ASP A 198 11.09 -19.91 3.34
C ASP A 198 10.95 -20.72 2.04
N VAL A 199 11.29 -20.12 0.89
CA VAL A 199 11.09 -20.75 -0.42
C VAL A 199 12.07 -21.90 -0.65
N VAL A 200 11.54 -23.04 -1.11
CA VAL A 200 12.36 -24.19 -1.52
C VAL A 200 12.43 -24.24 -3.04
N LEU A 201 13.58 -23.86 -3.59
CA LEU A 201 13.80 -23.90 -5.02
C LEU A 201 14.12 -25.34 -5.50
N PRO A 202 13.67 -25.73 -6.71
CA PRO A 202 13.98 -27.06 -7.27
C PRO A 202 15.48 -27.33 -7.42
N GLU A 203 16.27 -26.27 -7.59
CA GLU A 203 17.71 -26.32 -7.80
C GLU A 203 18.38 -24.98 -7.45
N LYS A 204 19.72 -24.97 -7.41
CA LYS A 204 20.49 -23.73 -7.20
C LYS A 204 20.41 -22.84 -8.45
N VAL A 205 20.48 -21.53 -8.22
CA VAL A 205 20.43 -20.52 -9.29
C VAL A 205 21.83 -20.07 -9.73
N ASP A 206 21.94 -19.65 -10.99
CA ASP A 206 23.16 -19.04 -11.54
C ASP A 206 23.20 -17.52 -11.29
N VAL A 207 22.03 -16.88 -11.29
CA VAL A 207 21.87 -15.41 -11.22
C VAL A 207 20.77 -15.07 -10.23
N LEU A 208 21.04 -14.07 -9.38
CA LEU A 208 20.05 -13.43 -8.52
C LEU A 208 19.85 -11.99 -9.00
N VAL A 209 18.59 -11.61 -9.21
CA VAL A 209 18.17 -10.24 -9.53
C VAL A 209 17.09 -9.81 -8.54
N SER A 210 17.06 -8.52 -8.22
CA SER A 210 16.03 -7.92 -7.37
C SER A 210 16.03 -6.41 -7.59
N GLU A 211 14.88 -5.80 -7.33
CA GLU A 211 14.74 -4.36 -7.09
C GLU A 211 14.29 -4.19 -5.64
N TRP A 212 15.25 -3.92 -4.76
CA TRP A 212 15.04 -3.86 -3.31
C TRP A 212 15.24 -2.45 -2.73
N MET A 213 15.65 -1.49 -3.57
CA MET A 213 16.15 -0.21 -3.09
C MET A 213 14.99 0.68 -2.62
N GLY A 214 14.94 0.93 -1.32
CA GLY A 214 13.96 1.82 -0.71
C GLY A 214 14.41 3.28 -0.63
N THR A 215 13.62 4.10 0.05
CA THR A 215 14.00 5.48 0.40
C THR A 215 15.36 5.48 1.12
N CYS A 216 16.24 6.42 0.76
CA CYS A 216 17.61 6.45 1.29
C CYS A 216 18.34 5.09 1.20
N LEU A 217 18.08 4.34 0.12
CA LEU A 217 18.60 3.01 -0.19
C LEU A 217 18.07 1.87 0.69
N LEU A 218 18.03 2.07 2.02
CA LEU A 218 17.82 0.98 2.98
C LEU A 218 16.47 0.99 3.69
N VAL A 219 15.67 2.05 3.59
CA VAL A 219 14.43 2.19 4.39
C VAL A 219 13.43 1.06 4.12
N SER A 220 13.35 0.61 2.86
CA SER A 220 12.46 -0.48 2.42
C SER A 220 13.20 -1.78 2.06
N ALA A 221 14.52 -1.84 2.24
CA ALA A 221 15.35 -3.02 1.94
C ALA A 221 15.13 -4.19 2.92
N ARG A 222 14.12 -4.08 3.79
CA ARG A 222 13.93 -4.89 5.00
C ARG A 222 13.77 -6.39 4.73
N GLY A 223 13.28 -6.79 3.54
CA GLY A 223 13.18 -8.20 3.12
C GLY A 223 14.35 -8.74 2.27
N CYS A 224 15.38 -7.93 1.99
CA CYS A 224 16.56 -8.38 1.22
C CYS A 224 17.86 -8.34 2.02
N VAL A 225 17.84 -7.85 3.27
CA VAL A 225 19.02 -7.89 4.15
C VAL A 225 19.19 -9.30 4.72
N VAL A 226 19.84 -10.13 3.92
CA VAL A 226 20.78 -11.19 4.30
C VAL A 226 20.99 -11.32 5.82
N GLY A 227 20.21 -12.19 6.47
CA GLY A 227 20.50 -12.64 7.83
C GLY A 227 21.88 -13.31 7.89
N GLU A 228 22.58 -13.21 9.03
CA GLU A 228 23.98 -13.64 9.25
C GLU A 228 24.27 -15.17 9.13
N GLY A 229 23.49 -15.92 8.36
CA GLY A 229 23.63 -17.38 8.18
C GLY A 229 24.35 -17.84 6.91
N TRP A 230 24.89 -16.95 6.08
CA TRP A 230 25.47 -17.33 4.78
C TRP A 230 26.94 -17.70 4.86
N GLY A 231 27.27 -18.73 5.64
CA GLY A 231 28.60 -19.33 5.72
C GLY A 231 28.97 -20.27 4.55
N GLY A 232 28.37 -20.12 3.37
CA GLY A 232 28.60 -21.10 2.28
C GLY A 232 28.15 -20.76 0.86
N VAL A 233 27.49 -19.62 0.61
CA VAL A 233 27.25 -19.17 -0.77
C VAL A 233 28.37 -18.22 -1.19
N GLY A 234 29.21 -18.70 -2.09
CA GLY A 234 30.20 -17.87 -2.74
C GLY A 234 29.50 -16.71 -3.43
N TRP A 235 29.86 -15.49 -3.03
CA TRP A 235 29.55 -14.27 -3.76
C TRP A 235 29.72 -14.51 -5.27
N VAL A 236 28.66 -14.33 -6.04
CA VAL A 236 28.78 -14.20 -7.50
C VAL A 236 29.49 -12.88 -7.75
N ARG A 237 30.82 -12.95 -7.78
CA ARG A 237 31.67 -11.91 -8.34
C ARG A 237 31.28 -11.80 -9.81
N VAL A 238 30.55 -10.75 -10.17
CA VAL A 238 30.44 -10.31 -11.57
C VAL A 238 31.85 -10.01 -12.04
N ARG A 239 32.50 -11.00 -12.66
CA ARG A 239 33.73 -10.78 -13.41
C ARG A 239 33.31 -10.04 -14.68
N LEU A 240 33.41 -8.71 -14.64
CA LEU A 240 33.58 -7.95 -15.86
C LEU A 240 34.93 -8.36 -16.43
N GLY A 241 34.90 -9.24 -17.44
CA GLY A 241 36.08 -9.68 -18.17
C GLY A 241 36.13 -8.96 -19.51
N GLY A 242 37.22 -8.21 -19.75
CA GLY A 242 37.54 -7.54 -21.01
C GLY A 242 37.79 -6.06 -20.82
#